data_AF-A0A4W4DYU2-F1
#
_entry.id   AF-A0A4W4DYU2-F1
#
_cell.length_a   1.000
_cell.length_b   1.000
_cell.length_c   1.000
_cell.angle_alpha   90.00
_cell.angle_beta   90.00
_cell.angle_gamma   90.00
#
_symmetry.space_group_name_H-M   'P 1'
#
loop_
_entity.id
_entity.type
_entity.pdbx_description
1 polymer ?
#
loop_
_entity_poly.entity_id
_entity_poly.type
_entity_poly.pdbx_seq_one_letter_code
_entity_poly.pdbx_strand_id
1 'polypeptide(L)'
;MTTAFIWYLLMSYVCGIVHLPLRLSGPEGSCSGRLEVYYNATWGSICDDQWDIRDAEVVCRQLGCGKALRADGSAAFGDGKGMIWLNRVECRGDEIHLWDCSYSLKNHTDCSHKEDAGVTCIQSIADLTNSIGKKLCLQCFDDCFGS
;
A
#
# COMPACT_ATOMS: atom_id res chain seq x y z
N MET A 1 16.43 -7.44 -37.82
CA MET A 1 15.51 -6.88 -36.81
C MET A 1 16.39 -6.27 -35.74
N THR A 2 16.38 -4.94 -35.62
CA THR A 2 17.35 -4.24 -34.75
C THR A 2 17.09 -4.63 -33.30
N THR A 3 18.15 -4.78 -32.50
CA THR A 3 18.06 -5.07 -31.06
C THR A 3 17.14 -4.08 -30.34
N ALA A 4 17.02 -2.85 -30.84
CA ALA A 4 16.06 -1.84 -30.40
C ALA A 4 14.60 -2.32 -30.52
N PHE A 5 14.18 -2.95 -31.62
CA PHE A 5 12.79 -3.44 -31.77
C PHE A 5 12.45 -4.56 -30.79
N ILE A 6 13.40 -5.48 -30.54
CA ILE A 6 13.24 -6.55 -29.55
C ILE A 6 13.21 -5.95 -28.14
N TRP A 7 14.04 -4.94 -27.86
CA TRP A 7 14.02 -4.19 -26.60
C TRP A 7 12.70 -3.43 -26.39
N TYR A 8 12.18 -2.75 -27.41
CA TYR A 8 10.87 -2.10 -27.37
C TYR A 8 9.76 -3.11 -27.11
N LEU A 9 9.77 -4.28 -27.78
CA LEU A 9 8.77 -5.32 -27.53
C LEU A 9 8.89 -5.92 -26.13
N LEU A 10 10.10 -6.18 -25.61
CA LEU A 10 10.32 -6.63 -24.24
C LEU A 10 9.87 -5.59 -23.21
N MET A 11 10.20 -4.31 -23.39
CA MET A 11 9.75 -3.23 -22.51
C MET A 11 8.24 -3.01 -22.59
N SER A 12 7.63 -3.19 -23.77
CA SER A 12 6.16 -3.19 -23.92
C SER A 12 5.52 -4.38 -23.21
N TYR A 13 6.17 -5.56 -23.25
CA TYR A 13 5.71 -6.76 -22.56
C TYR A 13 5.84 -6.62 -21.03
N VAL A 14 6.92 -6.01 -20.54
CA VAL A 14 7.14 -5.70 -19.12
C VAL A 14 6.15 -4.64 -18.62
N CYS A 15 5.84 -3.62 -19.44
CA CYS A 15 4.80 -2.63 -19.15
C CYS A 15 3.37 -3.18 -19.27
N GLY A 16 3.20 -4.32 -19.97
CA GLY A 16 1.95 -5.07 -20.08
C GLY A 16 1.75 -6.15 -19.01
N ILE A 17 2.67 -6.28 -18.04
CA ILE A 17 2.42 -7.08 -16.83
C ILE A 17 1.31 -6.35 -16.07
N VAL A 18 0.22 -7.07 -15.81
CA VAL A 18 -1.02 -6.55 -15.21
C VAL A 18 -0.71 -5.93 -13.85
N HIS A 19 -0.44 -4.63 -13.81
CA HIS A 19 -0.29 -3.89 -12.57
C HIS A 19 -1.70 -3.62 -12.04
N LEU A 20 -2.14 -4.36 -11.01
CA LEU A 20 -3.41 -4.01 -10.36
C LEU A 20 -3.23 -2.62 -9.72
N PRO A 21 -4.11 -1.65 -10.01
CA PRO A 21 -4.06 -0.36 -9.35
C PRO A 21 -4.26 -0.52 -7.84
N LEU A 22 -3.37 0.06 -7.05
CA LEU A 22 -3.49 0.20 -5.59
C LEU A 22 -3.76 1.66 -5.24
N ARG A 23 -4.53 1.87 -4.18
CA ARG A 23 -4.71 3.20 -3.59
C ARG A 23 -4.82 3.13 -2.08
N LEU A 24 -4.47 4.24 -1.43
CA LEU A 24 -4.76 4.47 -0.02
C LEU A 24 -5.98 5.39 0.08
N SER A 25 -6.92 5.01 0.93
CA SER A 25 -8.11 5.80 1.24
C SER A 25 -8.12 6.13 2.73
N GLY A 26 -8.22 7.42 3.07
CA GLY A 26 -8.30 7.84 4.47
C GLY A 26 -8.04 9.33 4.64
N PRO A 27 -8.26 9.87 5.85
CA PRO A 27 -8.05 11.28 6.16
C PRO A 27 -6.58 11.67 6.37
N GLU A 28 -5.68 10.70 6.63
CA GLU A 28 -4.29 10.96 7.08
C GLU A 28 -3.28 11.23 5.94
N GLY A 29 -3.71 11.31 4.68
CA GLY A 29 -2.89 11.80 3.57
C GLY A 29 -2.64 10.80 2.44
N SER A 30 -1.68 11.12 1.55
CA SER A 30 -1.41 10.35 0.33
C SER A 30 -0.65 9.03 0.57
N CYS A 31 0.05 8.93 1.69
CA CYS A 31 0.92 7.80 2.04
C CYS A 31 0.52 7.09 3.34
N SER A 32 -0.69 7.36 3.83
CA SER A 32 -1.29 6.70 5.00
C SER A 32 -2.78 6.49 4.77
N GLY A 33 -3.27 5.27 4.95
CA GLY A 33 -4.69 5.00 4.76
C GLY A 33 -5.05 3.52 4.69
N ARG A 34 -6.36 3.26 4.58
CA ARG A 34 -6.89 1.94 4.26
C ARG A 34 -6.44 1.55 2.86
N LEU A 35 -5.96 0.33 2.73
CA LEU A 35 -5.47 -0.19 1.47
C LEU A 35 -6.62 -0.76 0.64
N GLU A 36 -6.71 -0.31 -0.61
CA GLU A 36 -7.69 -0.81 -1.57
C GLU A 36 -7.01 -1.22 -2.87
N VAL A 37 -7.45 -2.34 -3.43
CA VAL A 37 -6.97 -2.88 -4.70
C VAL A 37 -8.09 -2.89 -5.73
N TYR A 38 -7.75 -2.53 -6.96
CA TYR A 38 -8.70 -2.54 -8.08
C TYR A 38 -8.60 -3.86 -8.85
N TYR A 39 -9.62 -4.69 -8.71
CA TYR A 39 -9.72 -5.99 -9.39
C TYR A 39 -11.14 -6.20 -9.92
N ASN A 40 -11.26 -6.87 -11.08
CA ASN A 40 -12.54 -7.15 -11.72
C ASN A 40 -13.48 -5.93 -11.80
N ALA A 41 -12.93 -4.82 -12.28
CA ALA A 41 -13.59 -3.52 -12.44
C ALA A 41 -14.08 -2.84 -11.15
N THR A 42 -13.69 -3.32 -9.95
CA THR A 42 -14.19 -2.81 -8.67
C THR A 42 -13.07 -2.66 -7.63
N TRP A 43 -13.14 -1.59 -6.83
CA TRP A 43 -12.26 -1.42 -5.67
C TRP A 43 -12.73 -2.30 -4.52
N GLY A 44 -11.79 -2.94 -3.84
CA GLY A 44 -12.06 -3.70 -2.64
C GLY A 44 -10.92 -3.60 -1.65
N SER A 45 -11.23 -3.88 -0.39
CA SER A 45 -10.27 -3.83 0.72
C SER A 45 -9.51 -5.14 0.86
N ILE A 46 -8.59 -5.19 1.83
CA ILE A 46 -7.75 -6.34 2.15
C ILE A 46 -7.94 -6.64 3.63
N CYS A 47 -8.01 -7.91 3.99
CA CYS A 47 -8.12 -8.34 5.38
C CYS A 47 -6.80 -8.16 6.14
N ASP A 48 -6.86 -7.82 7.42
CA ASP A 48 -5.70 -7.67 8.32
C ASP A 48 -5.20 -8.98 8.93
N ASP A 49 -5.84 -10.11 8.61
CA ASP A 49 -5.38 -11.45 8.96
C ASP A 49 -3.96 -11.68 8.44
N GLN A 50 -3.00 -11.88 9.36
CA GLN A 50 -1.56 -12.02 9.11
C GLN A 50 -0.88 -10.78 8.50
N TRP A 51 -1.58 -9.65 8.42
CA TRP A 51 -1.04 -8.39 7.91
C TRP A 51 0.08 -7.86 8.79
N ASP A 52 1.29 -7.79 8.23
CA ASP A 52 2.50 -7.40 8.94
C ASP A 52 3.30 -6.30 8.22
N ILE A 53 4.39 -5.87 8.87
CA ILE A 53 5.21 -4.77 8.38
C ILE A 53 5.87 -5.06 7.02
N ARG A 54 6.13 -6.34 6.67
CA ARG A 54 6.70 -6.73 5.38
C ARG A 54 5.69 -6.55 4.26
N ASP A 55 4.42 -6.83 4.54
CA ASP A 55 3.34 -6.54 3.59
C ASP A 55 3.23 -5.03 3.34
N ALA A 56 3.26 -4.24 4.43
CA ALA A 56 3.26 -2.79 4.34
C ALA A 56 4.49 -2.25 3.60
N GLU A 57 5.68 -2.85 3.75
CA GLU A 57 6.90 -2.45 3.03
C GLU A 57 6.73 -2.61 1.51
N VAL A 58 6.15 -3.72 1.06
CA VAL A 58 5.86 -3.96 -0.36
C VAL A 58 4.89 -2.90 -0.87
N VAL A 59 3.81 -2.61 -0.13
CA VAL A 59 2.80 -1.60 -0.51
C VAL A 59 3.39 -0.19 -0.58
N CYS A 60 4.12 0.24 0.46
CA CYS A 60 4.71 1.57 0.51
C CYS A 60 5.72 1.77 -0.62
N ARG A 61 6.50 0.74 -0.96
CA ARG A 61 7.40 0.75 -2.11
C ARG A 61 6.64 0.81 -3.43
N GLN A 62 5.60 0.00 -3.57
CA GLN A 62 4.77 -0.06 -4.79
C GLN A 62 4.06 1.27 -5.07
N LEU A 63 3.62 1.98 -4.03
CA LEU A 63 3.00 3.31 -4.13
C LEU A 63 4.01 4.46 -4.27
N GLY A 64 5.32 4.19 -4.16
CA GLY A 64 6.36 5.22 -4.18
C GLY A 64 6.38 6.10 -2.92
N CYS A 65 5.80 5.63 -1.81
CA CYS A 65 5.68 6.35 -0.54
C CYS A 65 6.87 6.11 0.41
N GLY A 66 7.94 5.46 -0.05
CA GLY A 66 9.14 5.19 0.75
C GLY A 66 9.04 3.90 1.56
N LYS A 67 9.47 3.95 2.83
CA LYS A 67 9.47 2.79 3.74
C LYS A 67 8.16 2.69 4.53
N ALA A 68 7.77 1.49 4.93
CA ALA A 68 6.66 1.33 5.85
C ALA A 68 7.05 1.74 7.28
N LEU A 69 6.16 2.48 7.93
CA LEU A 69 6.22 2.78 9.36
C LEU A 69 5.37 1.78 10.15
N ARG A 70 4.16 1.48 9.64
CA ARG A 70 3.19 0.59 10.29
C ARG A 70 2.38 -0.19 9.28
N ALA A 71 2.07 -1.41 9.65
CA ALA A 71 0.97 -2.19 9.12
C ALA A 71 -0.19 -2.04 10.11
N ASP A 72 -1.23 -1.34 9.69
CA ASP A 72 -2.39 -1.04 10.53
C ASP A 72 -3.51 -2.02 10.18
N GLY A 73 -4.17 -2.57 11.20
CA GLY A 73 -5.32 -3.46 11.04
C GLY A 73 -6.58 -2.85 11.65
N SER A 74 -7.59 -3.69 11.81
CA SER A 74 -8.82 -3.42 12.53
C SER A 74 -9.53 -2.14 12.07
N ALA A 75 -9.51 -1.87 10.76
CA ALA A 75 -10.09 -0.69 10.14
C ALA A 75 -9.63 0.64 10.78
N ALA A 76 -8.34 0.76 11.12
CA ALA A 76 -7.78 1.96 11.74
C ALA A 76 -8.06 3.28 10.98
N PHE A 77 -8.19 3.19 9.65
CA PHE A 77 -8.52 4.31 8.76
C PHE A 77 -10.00 4.37 8.36
N GLY A 78 -10.85 3.64 9.09
CA GLY A 78 -12.26 3.46 8.84
C GLY A 78 -12.56 2.26 7.95
N ASP A 79 -13.79 1.75 8.09
CA ASP A 79 -14.29 0.59 7.37
C ASP A 79 -14.37 0.86 5.85
N GLY A 80 -13.95 -0.11 5.06
CA GLY A 80 -14.18 -0.15 3.63
C GLY A 80 -15.61 -0.53 3.28
N LYS A 81 -15.86 -0.70 1.99
CA LYS A 81 -17.16 -1.11 1.46
C LYS A 81 -16.97 -2.08 0.29
N GLY A 82 -17.90 -3.01 0.16
CA GLY A 82 -17.97 -3.90 -1.00
C GLY A 82 -17.24 -5.21 -0.75
N MET A 83 -16.37 -5.59 -1.68
CA MET A 83 -15.64 -6.86 -1.59
C MET A 83 -14.32 -6.68 -0.87
N ILE A 84 -13.91 -7.70 -0.12
CA ILE A 84 -12.55 -7.86 0.40
C ILE A 84 -11.84 -8.75 -0.62
N TRP A 85 -10.80 -8.27 -1.30
CA TRP A 85 -10.18 -8.99 -2.41
C TRP A 85 -9.10 -9.98 -1.98
N LEU A 86 -8.34 -9.65 -0.94
CA LEU A 86 -7.23 -10.48 -0.44
C LEU A 86 -7.41 -10.73 1.06
N ASN A 87 -7.00 -11.92 1.47
CA ASN A 87 -6.94 -12.34 2.87
C ASN A 87 -5.62 -13.07 3.12
N ARG A 88 -5.09 -13.04 4.35
CA ARG A 88 -3.89 -13.80 4.75
C ARG A 88 -2.71 -13.51 3.82
N VAL A 89 -2.43 -12.22 3.64
CA VAL A 89 -1.30 -11.79 2.82
C VAL A 89 -0.03 -12.03 3.63
N GLU A 90 0.92 -12.72 3.04
CA GLU A 90 2.22 -13.02 3.63
C GLU A 90 3.32 -12.73 2.60
N CYS A 91 3.87 -11.52 2.67
CA CYS A 91 5.02 -11.08 1.91
C CYS A 91 6.33 -11.44 2.63
N ARG A 92 7.40 -11.67 1.86
CA ARG A 92 8.77 -11.77 2.36
C ARG A 92 9.38 -10.38 2.58
N GLY A 93 8.89 -9.36 1.87
CA GLY A 93 9.33 -7.96 1.91
C GLY A 93 10.16 -7.54 0.67
N ASP A 94 10.54 -8.48 -0.19
CA ASP A 94 11.33 -8.25 -1.40
C ASP A 94 10.49 -8.24 -2.69
N GLU A 95 9.19 -8.53 -2.58
CA GLU A 95 8.24 -8.55 -3.68
C GLU A 95 8.03 -7.16 -4.30
N ILE A 96 7.91 -7.09 -5.63
CA ILE A 96 7.72 -5.80 -6.30
C ILE A 96 6.28 -5.31 -6.11
N HIS A 97 5.32 -6.24 -6.08
CA HIS A 97 3.91 -5.92 -5.94
C HIS A 97 3.23 -6.80 -4.90
N LEU A 98 2.14 -6.31 -4.33
CA LEU A 98 1.37 -7.03 -3.31
C LEU A 98 0.82 -8.39 -3.79
N TRP A 99 0.47 -8.50 -5.08
CA TRP A 99 -0.02 -9.77 -5.66
C TRP A 99 1.10 -10.78 -5.96
N ASP A 100 2.36 -10.40 -5.82
CA ASP A 100 3.47 -11.34 -5.92
C ASP A 100 3.71 -12.09 -4.60
N CYS A 101 3.10 -11.60 -3.51
CA CYS A 101 3.14 -12.25 -2.19
C CYS A 101 2.23 -13.48 -2.14
N SER A 102 2.43 -14.32 -1.11
CA SER A 102 1.46 -15.39 -0.83
C SER A 102 0.18 -14.77 -0.28
N TYR A 103 -0.99 -15.18 -0.78
CA TYR A 103 -2.27 -14.73 -0.26
C TYR A 103 -3.35 -15.83 -0.42
N SER A 104 -4.39 -15.75 0.40
CA SER A 104 -5.57 -16.60 0.28
C SER A 104 -6.70 -15.86 -0.44
N LEU A 105 -7.23 -16.49 -1.50
CA LEU A 105 -8.50 -16.12 -2.15
C LEU A 105 -9.70 -16.90 -1.59
N LYS A 106 -9.42 -17.90 -0.75
CA LYS A 106 -10.46 -18.69 -0.09
C LYS A 106 -10.74 -18.04 1.26
N ASN A 107 -12.01 -18.05 1.67
CA ASN A 107 -12.45 -17.65 3.01
C ASN A 107 -12.66 -16.13 3.23
N HIS A 108 -13.33 -15.44 2.29
CA HIS A 108 -13.88 -14.10 2.52
C HIS A 108 -15.00 -14.07 3.59
N THR A 109 -15.45 -15.23 4.08
CA THR A 109 -16.52 -15.34 5.07
C THR A 109 -16.10 -14.99 6.49
N ASP A 110 -14.79 -15.07 6.76
CA ASP A 110 -14.27 -14.93 8.12
C ASP A 110 -13.74 -13.52 8.38
N CYS A 111 -13.68 -12.69 7.34
CA CYS A 111 -13.19 -11.32 7.44
C CYS A 111 -14.31 -10.33 7.14
N SER A 112 -14.40 -9.30 7.96
CA SER A 112 -15.35 -8.20 7.84
C SER A 112 -14.62 -6.88 7.58
N HIS A 113 -15.34 -5.84 7.17
CA HIS A 113 -14.72 -4.52 6.98
C HIS A 113 -14.14 -3.89 8.25
N LYS A 114 -14.43 -4.47 9.42
CA LYS A 114 -13.79 -4.11 10.70
C LYS A 114 -12.35 -4.59 10.80
N GLU A 115 -11.94 -5.46 9.89
CA GLU A 115 -10.62 -6.08 9.79
C GLU A 115 -9.92 -5.59 8.52
N ASP A 116 -10.36 -4.46 7.95
CA ASP A 116 -9.70 -3.90 6.78
C ASP A 116 -8.28 -3.41 7.15
N ALA A 117 -7.32 -3.86 6.36
CA ALA A 117 -5.92 -3.51 6.45
C ALA A 117 -5.64 -2.10 5.93
N GLY A 118 -4.67 -1.45 6.55
CA GLY A 118 -4.13 -0.15 6.16
C GLY A 118 -2.62 -0.13 6.33
N VAL A 119 -2.02 0.94 5.82
CA VAL A 119 -0.59 1.19 5.96
C VAL A 119 -0.34 2.64 6.31
N THR A 120 0.76 2.84 7.04
CA THR A 120 1.36 4.15 7.25
C THR A 120 2.78 4.10 6.71
N CYS A 121 3.10 4.92 5.70
CA CYS A 121 4.42 5.00 5.10
C CYS A 121 5.19 6.25 5.57
N ILE A 122 6.51 6.24 5.40
CA ILE A 122 7.41 7.37 5.71
C ILE A 122 7.61 8.17 4.43
N GLN A 123 6.86 9.26 4.28
CA GLN A 123 6.98 10.16 3.13
C GLN A 123 8.20 11.09 3.27
N SER A 124 8.62 11.40 4.51
CA SER A 124 9.87 12.13 4.79
C SER A 124 10.44 11.84 6.18
N ILE A 125 11.70 12.23 6.45
CA ILE A 125 12.30 12.17 7.80
C ILE A 125 11.44 12.93 8.83
N ALA A 126 10.59 13.88 8.39
CA ALA A 126 9.63 14.56 9.26
C ALA A 126 8.61 13.59 9.91
N ASP A 127 8.26 12.49 9.24
CA ASP A 127 7.32 11.48 9.77
C ASP A 127 7.98 10.61 10.86
N LEU A 128 9.28 10.32 10.71
CA LEU A 128 10.08 9.70 11.77
C LEU A 128 10.19 10.63 12.98
N THR A 129 10.36 11.94 12.75
CA THR A 129 10.34 12.92 13.85
C THR A 129 8.95 13.13 14.44
N ASN A 130 7.84 12.88 13.74
CA ASN A 130 6.49 12.91 14.33
C ASN A 130 6.22 11.69 15.23
N SER A 131 6.74 10.53 14.86
CA SER A 131 6.65 9.31 15.68
C SER A 131 7.54 9.40 16.94
N ILE A 132 8.73 10.01 16.83
CA ILE A 132 9.67 10.22 17.95
C ILE A 132 9.32 11.52 18.74
N GLY A 133 8.68 12.49 18.09
CA GLY A 133 8.47 13.87 18.53
C GLY A 133 7.10 14.18 19.15
N LYS A 134 6.26 13.18 19.45
CA LYS A 134 5.19 13.34 20.46
C LYS A 134 5.74 13.70 21.86
N LYS A 135 7.06 13.81 22.03
CA LYS A 135 7.73 14.26 23.25
C LYS A 135 8.52 15.56 23.14
N LEU A 136 8.56 16.25 21.99
CA LEU A 136 9.26 17.54 21.94
C LEU A 136 8.70 18.48 20.87
N CYS A 137 7.89 19.45 21.30
CA CYS A 137 7.57 20.64 20.53
C CYS A 137 8.86 21.31 20.03
N LEU A 138 8.96 21.58 18.73
CA LEU A 138 9.64 22.79 18.23
C LEU A 138 9.17 23.10 16.81
N GLN A 139 8.70 24.34 16.62
CA GLN A 139 8.22 24.97 15.39
C GLN A 139 9.15 24.79 14.17
N CYS A 140 8.55 24.81 12.98
CA CYS A 140 8.87 25.67 11.81
C CYS A 140 7.73 25.48 10.78
N PHE A 141 6.75 26.38 10.64
CA PHE A 141 6.69 27.57 9.76
C PHE A 141 7.11 27.34 8.30
N ASP A 142 6.07 27.25 7.45
CA ASP A 142 5.91 27.49 6.00
C ASP A 142 7.12 27.46 5.05
N ASP A 143 7.00 26.71 3.95
CA ASP A 143 7.14 27.23 2.57
C ASP A 143 6.84 26.14 1.51
N CYS A 144 5.77 26.32 0.74
CA CYS A 144 5.59 25.65 -0.56
C CYS A 144 4.74 26.53 -1.50
N PHE A 145 5.33 27.64 -1.96
CA PHE A 145 4.95 28.28 -3.22
C PHE A 145 6.23 28.70 -3.93
N GLY A 146 6.51 28.12 -5.10
CA GLY A 146 7.58 28.61 -5.96
C GLY A 146 8.11 27.60 -6.97
N SER A 147 7.38 27.40 -8.07
CA SER A 147 7.88 27.47 -9.47
C SER A 147 6.71 27.32 -10.44
#